data_AF-A0A9E3MRI2-F1
#
_entry.id   AF-A0A9E3MRI2-F1
#
_cell.length_a   1.000
_cell.length_b   1.000
_cell.length_c   1.000
_cell.angle_alpha   90.00
_cell.angle_beta   90.00
_cell.angle_gamma   90.00
#
_symmetry.space_group_name_H-M   'P 1'
#
loop_
_entity.id
_entity.type
_entity.pdbx_description
1 polymer ?
#
loop_
_entity_poly.entity_id
_entity_poly.type
_entity_poly.pdbx_seq_one_letter_code
_entity_poly.pdbx_strand_id
1 'polypeptide(L)' 'MGRVTSPAPVEIERTESAEEVFAVPEPDVPWVTIVHNDPVNLMSYVTYVFQSYFGYSKDKAT' A
#
# COMPACT_ATOMS: atom_id res chain seq x y z
N MET A 1 -42.94 17.41 -5.06
CA MET A 1 -42.55 16.37 -4.08
C MET A 1 -42.16 15.09 -4.85
N GLY A 2 -40.87 14.89 -5.12
CA GLY A 2 -40.38 13.67 -5.77
C GLY A 2 -40.16 12.56 -4.75
N ARG A 3 -40.71 11.38 -4.98
CA ARG A 3 -40.61 10.21 -4.11
C ARG A 3 -39.22 9.58 -4.27
N VAL A 4 -38.39 9.65 -3.24
CA VAL A 4 -37.11 8.93 -3.19
C VAL A 4 -37.40 7.47 -2.83
N THR A 5 -37.08 6.54 -3.71
CA THR A 5 -37.11 5.09 -3.43
C THR A 5 -35.76 4.65 -2.87
N SER A 6 -35.76 4.07 -1.67
CA SER A 6 -34.57 3.44 -1.08
C SER A 6 -34.23 2.15 -1.84
N PRO A 7 -32.96 1.86 -2.16
CA PRO A 7 -32.59 0.54 -2.66
C PRO A 7 -32.76 -0.52 -1.55
N ALA A 8 -33.11 -1.75 -1.95
CA ALA A 8 -33.26 -2.90 -1.05
C ALA A 8 -31.89 -3.40 -0.57
N PRO A 9 -31.80 -4.03 0.63
CA PRO A 9 -30.53 -4.55 1.13
C PRO A 9 -30.07 -5.72 0.26
N VAL A 10 -28.84 -5.67 -0.23
CA VAL A 10 -28.20 -6.82 -0.88
C VAL A 10 -27.66 -7.73 0.23
N GLU A 11 -28.11 -8.99 0.25
CA GLU A 11 -27.60 -10.01 1.16
C GLU A 11 -26.22 -10.47 0.68
N ILE A 12 -25.18 -10.14 1.45
CA ILE A 12 -23.79 -10.50 1.13
C ILE A 12 -23.54 -11.88 1.72
N GLU A 13 -23.34 -12.88 0.87
CA GLU A 13 -22.92 -14.22 1.29
C GLU A 13 -21.51 -14.12 1.90
N ARG A 14 -21.43 -14.19 3.23
CA ARG A 14 -20.16 -14.19 3.96
C ARG A 14 -19.60 -15.61 3.89
N THR A 15 -18.55 -15.81 3.10
CA THR A 15 -17.80 -17.07 3.10
C THR A 15 -17.39 -17.40 4.53
N GLU A 16 -17.89 -18.53 5.06
CA GLU A 16 -17.45 -19.05 6.35
C GLU A 16 -15.97 -19.40 6.23
N SER A 17 -15.12 -18.66 6.95
CA SER A 17 -13.68 -18.87 6.98
C SER A 17 -13.42 -20.28 7.49
N ALA A 18 -12.93 -21.15 6.60
CA ALA A 18 -12.47 -22.48 6.97
C ALA A 18 -11.46 -22.34 8.12
N GLU A 19 -11.70 -23.14 9.16
CA GLU A 19 -10.94 -23.32 10.40
C GLU A 19 -9.52 -22.73 10.36
N GLU A 20 -9.29 -21.67 11.14
CA GLU A 20 -7.95 -21.12 11.41
C GLU A 20 -7.15 -22.18 12.19
N VAL A 21 -6.52 -23.10 11.46
CA VAL A 21 -5.43 -23.91 11.98
C VAL A 21 -4.35 -22.91 12.39
N PHE A 22 -4.04 -22.85 13.69
CA PHE A 22 -2.99 -21.99 14.24
C PHE A 22 -1.64 -22.31 13.58
N ALA A 23 -1.36 -21.65 12.46
CA ALA A 23 -0.11 -21.75 11.75
C ALA A 23 1.00 -21.14 12.61
N VAL A 24 2.12 -21.86 12.74
CA VAL A 24 3.34 -21.28 13.31
C VAL A 24 3.71 -20.09 12.44
N PRO A 25 3.88 -18.88 13.00
CA PRO A 25 4.15 -17.71 12.18
C PRO A 25 5.49 -17.85 11.43
N GLU A 26 5.38 -17.81 10.11
CA GLU A 26 6.42 -17.49 9.12
C GLU A 26 7.39 -16.39 9.63
N PRO A 27 8.75 -16.49 9.64
CA PRO A 27 9.51 -15.24 9.76
C PRO A 27 9.23 -14.37 8.54
N ASP A 28 9.02 -13.08 8.74
CA ASP A 28 8.75 -12.14 7.66
C ASP A 28 9.89 -12.17 6.62
N VAL A 29 9.51 -12.38 5.36
CA VAL A 29 10.47 -12.32 4.24
C VAL A 29 10.79 -10.86 3.95
N PRO A 30 12.08 -10.46 3.89
CA PRO A 30 12.44 -9.07 3.61
C PRO A 30 12.01 -8.66 2.19
N TRP A 31 11.41 -7.48 2.09
CA TRP A 31 10.97 -6.90 0.83
C TRP A 31 12.09 -6.10 0.17
N VAL A 32 12.13 -6.13 -1.16
CA VAL A 32 13.03 -5.27 -1.95
C VAL A 32 12.26 -4.03 -2.39
N THR A 33 12.73 -2.85 -1.99
CA THR A 33 12.19 -1.57 -2.47
C THR A 33 12.79 -1.20 -3.82
N ILE A 34 11.94 -1.00 -4.83
CA ILE A 34 12.33 -0.60 -6.19
C ILE A 34 11.79 0.80 -6.47
N VAL A 35 12.64 1.69 -6.96
CA VAL A 35 12.25 3.03 -7.41
C VAL A 35 12.31 3.08 -8.93
N HIS A 36 11.18 3.36 -9.56
CA HIS A 36 11.09 3.47 -11.02
C HIS A 36 11.33 4.92 -11.47
N ASN A 37 12.01 5.09 -12.61
CA ASN A 37 12.23 6.40 -13.22
C ASN A 37 10.98 6.87 -13.98
N ASP A 38 10.57 8.12 -13.81
CA ASP A 38 9.39 8.73 -14.42
C ASP A 38 9.64 10.20 -14.82
N PRO A 39 8.87 10.79 -15.77
CA PRO A 39 9.09 12.15 -16.23
C PRO A 39 8.38 13.23 -15.38
N VAL A 40 7.59 12.86 -14.38
CA VAL A 40 6.77 13.77 -13.58
C VAL A 40 7.55 14.29 -12.38
N ASN A 41 8.32 13.41 -11.73
CA ASN A 41 9.11 13.76 -10.57
C ASN A 41 10.45 14.37 -10.95
N LEU A 42 10.76 15.53 -10.38
CA LEU A 42 12.06 16.16 -10.54
C LEU A 42 13.12 15.41 -9.71
N MET A 43 14.36 15.36 -10.18
CA MET A 43 15.47 14.75 -9.45
C MET A 43 15.67 15.36 -8.06
N SER A 44 15.41 16.67 -7.90
CA SER A 44 15.45 17.34 -6.59
C SER A 44 14.44 16.77 -5.59
N TYR A 45 13.26 16.37 -6.06
CA TYR A 45 12.24 15.73 -5.24
C TYR A 45 12.65 14.29 -4.89
N VAL A 46 13.18 13.54 -5.84
CA VAL A 46 13.71 12.18 -5.61
C VAL A 46 14.83 12.21 -4.55
N THR A 47 15.77 13.15 -4.66
CA THR A 47 16.85 13.35 -3.68
C THR A 47 16.30 13.74 -2.30
N TYR A 48 15.22 14.52 -2.22
CA TYR A 48 14.55 14.80 -0.95
C TYR A 48 13.94 13.53 -0.33
N VAL A 49 13.24 12.71 -1.13
CA VAL A 49 12.63 11.46 -0.66
C VAL A 49 13.68 10.50 -0.09
N PHE A 50 14.83 10.33 -0.77
CA PHE A 50 15.91 9.49 -0.26
C PHE A 50 16.54 10.00 1.05
N GLN A 51 16.64 11.32 1.23
CA GLN A 51 17.10 11.89 2.49
C GLN A 51 16.06 11.70 3.61
N SER A 52 14.77 11.98 3.34
CA SER A 52 13.72 11.99 4.37
C SER A 52 13.28 10.61 4.83
N TYR A 53 13.16 9.63 3.92
CA TYR A 53 12.60 8.31 4.24
C TYR A 53 13.65 7.22 4.39
N PHE A 54 14.80 7.36 3.71
CA PHE A 54 15.88 6.38 3.73
C PHE A 54 17.12 6.88 4.48
N GLY A 55 17.13 8.12 4.95
CA GLY A 55 18.22 8.69 5.76
C GLY A 55 19.54 8.85 5.01
N TYR A 56 19.50 8.90 3.67
CA TYR A 56 20.72 9.04 2.87
C TYR A 56 21.33 10.43 3.05
N SER A 57 22.66 10.51 2.97
CA SER A 57 23.33 11.81 2.79
C SER A 57 23.01 12.36 1.41
N LYS A 58 23.11 13.68 1.23
CA LYS A 58 22.90 14.32 -0.07
C LYS A 58 23.73 13.68 -1.18
N ASP A 59 25.01 13.43 -0.91
CA ASP A 59 25.94 12.84 -1.90
C ASP A 59 25.55 11.42 -2.31
N LYS A 60 24.90 10.66 -1.43
CA LYS A 60 24.38 9.31 -1.75
C LYS A 60 23.01 9.36 -2.44
N ALA A 61 22.27 10.45 -2.24
CA ALA A 61 20.91 10.65 -2.74
C ALA A 61 20.84 11.35 -4.11
N THR A 62 21.99 11.63 -4.75
CA THR A 62 22.11 12.30 -6.06
C THR A 62 22.80 11.36 -7.05
#